data_AF-A0AAW1S3Q6-F1
#
_entry.id   AF-A0AAW1S3Q6-F1
#
_cell.length_a   1.000
_cell.length_b   1.000
_cell.length_c   1.000
_cell.angle_alpha   90.00
_cell.angle_beta   90.00
_cell.angle_gamma   90.00
#
_symmetry.space_group_name_H-M   'P 1'
#
loop_
_entity.id
_entity.type
_entity.pdbx_description
1 polymer ?
#
loop_
_entity_poly.entity_id
_entity_poly.type
_entity_poly.pdbx_seq_one_letter_code
_entity_poly.pdbx_strand_id
1 'polypeptide(L)'
;MVGLIAAFGGGILSSLLLQDPKRAPIALLESNSIGIIWTACWWLVNYLPGGLVAKLLSLRPCKLAAKACLNILRAGLMAARVDLAVELFPGVVAAPLLLGSIAGTGGRFSIDPILAAIGELPGPHEISVPTFAARSGFVGAAGYWLAVHVYRALSAAEGKALIMTAFLAHGALSDLVGHPLDWTYPLARVAHALARVPMPDALAGAAGRAAASVDSRPTPSESKKDK
;
A
#
# COMPACT_ATOMS: atom_id res chain seq x y z
N MET A 1 -9.26 14.38 9.23
CA MET A 1 -8.29 14.79 8.19
C MET A 1 -7.42 13.61 7.70
N VAL A 2 -6.85 12.80 8.60
CA VAL A 2 -6.02 11.62 8.25
C VAL A 2 -6.70 10.65 7.27
N GLY A 3 -8.01 10.38 7.44
CA GLY A 3 -8.76 9.51 6.53
C GLY A 3 -8.86 10.02 5.08
N LEU A 4 -8.80 11.34 4.87
CA LEU A 4 -8.83 11.94 3.53
C LEU A 4 -7.51 11.66 2.80
N ILE A 5 -6.41 11.90 3.50
CA ILE A 5 -5.05 11.66 2.99
C ILE A 5 -4.83 10.17 2.75
N ALA A 6 -5.39 9.30 3.60
CA ALA A 6 -5.32 7.85 3.42
C ALA A 6 -6.09 7.38 2.18
N ALA A 7 -7.29 7.94 1.96
CA ALA A 7 -8.17 7.54 0.86
C ALA A 7 -7.70 8.07 -0.51
N PHE A 8 -7.20 9.31 -0.55
CA PHE A 8 -6.81 9.98 -1.80
C PHE A 8 -5.30 10.12 -1.99
N GLY A 9 -4.46 9.61 -1.07
CA GLY A 9 -3.01 9.79 -1.09
C GLY A 9 -2.34 9.32 -2.38
N GLY A 10 -2.77 8.20 -2.95
CA GLY A 10 -2.25 7.71 -4.25
C GLY A 10 -2.52 8.69 -5.40
N GLY A 11 -3.73 9.26 -5.44
CA GLY A 11 -4.12 10.26 -6.43
C GLY A 11 -3.37 11.59 -6.23
N ILE A 12 -3.30 12.07 -4.99
CA ILE A 12 -2.63 13.32 -4.63
C ILE A 12 -1.13 13.24 -4.91
N LEU A 13 -0.44 12.19 -4.46
CA LEU A 13 1.00 12.04 -4.66
C LEU A 13 1.37 11.89 -6.15
N SER A 14 0.59 11.13 -6.92
CA SER A 14 0.83 11.00 -8.36
C SER A 14 0.57 12.31 -9.10
N SER A 15 -0.48 13.07 -8.74
CA SER A 15 -0.73 14.40 -9.29
C SER A 15 0.35 15.41 -8.93
N LEU A 16 0.85 15.37 -7.69
CA LEU A 16 1.95 16.24 -7.24
C LEU A 16 3.24 15.95 -8.01
N LEU A 17 3.53 14.67 -8.28
CA LEU A 17 4.72 14.27 -9.02
C LEU A 17 4.63 14.62 -10.52
N LEU A 18 3.44 14.58 -11.10
CA LEU A 18 3.19 14.97 -12.49
C LEU A 18 3.17 16.48 -12.71
N GLN A 19 2.90 17.26 -11.66
CA GLN A 19 2.84 18.73 -11.68
C GLN A 19 1.89 19.34 -12.75
N ASP A 20 1.03 18.53 -13.36
CA ASP A 20 0.06 18.97 -14.37
C ASP A 20 -1.38 18.80 -13.86
N PRO A 21 -2.02 19.88 -13.39
CA PRO A 21 -3.38 19.82 -12.85
C PRO A 21 -4.44 19.56 -13.92
N LYS A 22 -4.13 19.73 -15.21
CA LYS A 22 -5.08 19.49 -16.31
C LYS A 22 -5.15 18.02 -16.70
N ARG A 23 -4.03 17.32 -16.63
CA ARG A 23 -3.92 15.90 -17.05
C ARG A 23 -3.97 14.92 -15.88
N ALA A 24 -3.58 15.37 -14.68
CA ALA A 24 -3.68 14.59 -13.45
C ALA A 24 -4.45 15.36 -12.37
N PRO A 25 -5.75 15.61 -12.57
CA PRO A 25 -6.55 16.30 -11.57
C PRO A 25 -6.59 15.50 -10.26
N ILE A 26 -6.60 16.23 -9.15
CA ILE A 26 -6.85 15.65 -7.84
C ILE A 26 -8.35 15.36 -7.77
N ALA A 27 -8.74 14.09 -7.73
CA ALA A 27 -10.15 13.65 -7.80
C ALA A 27 -11.08 14.35 -6.78
N LEU A 28 -10.53 14.79 -5.64
CA LEU A 28 -11.23 15.56 -4.60
C LEU A 28 -11.60 16.99 -5.04
N LEU A 29 -10.78 17.61 -5.87
CA LEU A 29 -10.94 19.01 -6.29
C LEU A 29 -11.60 19.14 -7.67
N GLU A 30 -11.64 18.04 -8.42
CA GLU A 30 -12.26 18.01 -9.76
C GLU A 30 -13.76 17.75 -9.71
N SER A 31 -14.21 16.85 -8.81
CA SER A 31 -15.61 16.46 -8.73
C SER A 31 -16.19 16.74 -7.34
N ASN A 32 -17.07 17.72 -7.27
CA ASN A 32 -17.86 18.02 -6.07
C ASN A 32 -18.62 16.78 -5.58
N SER A 33 -19.07 15.91 -6.49
CA SER A 33 -19.76 14.67 -6.15
C SER A 33 -18.88 13.73 -5.33
N ILE A 34 -17.60 13.57 -5.68
CA ILE A 34 -16.66 12.71 -4.95
C ILE A 34 -16.39 13.27 -3.55
N GLY A 35 -16.19 14.59 -3.45
CA GLY A 35 -15.98 15.26 -2.17
C GLY A 35 -17.18 15.13 -1.22
N ILE A 36 -18.40 15.30 -1.75
CA ILE A 36 -19.65 15.15 -0.97
C ILE A 36 -19.85 13.71 -0.52
N ILE A 37 -19.69 12.74 -1.42
CA ILE A 37 -19.84 11.30 -1.10
C ILE A 37 -18.85 10.91 0.00
N TRP A 38 -17.57 11.30 -0.14
CA TRP A 38 -16.56 10.99 0.86
C TRP A 38 -16.88 11.62 2.22
N THR A 39 -17.28 12.91 2.24
CA THR A 39 -17.60 13.63 3.47
C THR A 39 -18.83 13.03 4.15
N ALA A 40 -19.86 12.65 3.39
CA ALA A 40 -21.03 11.96 3.89
C ALA A 40 -20.66 10.60 4.50
N CYS A 41 -19.87 9.77 3.79
CA CYS A 41 -19.40 8.48 4.31
C CYS A 41 -18.56 8.65 5.58
N TRP A 42 -17.63 9.61 5.61
CA TRP A 42 -16.83 9.90 6.80
C TRP A 42 -17.71 10.31 7.99
N TRP A 43 -18.71 11.17 7.75
CA TRP A 43 -19.63 11.60 8.79
C TRP A 43 -20.48 10.44 9.31
N LEU A 44 -21.06 9.62 8.43
CA LEU A 44 -21.87 8.45 8.80
C LEU A 44 -21.08 7.43 9.64
N VAL A 45 -19.79 7.23 9.34
CA VAL A 45 -18.97 6.26 10.09
C VAL A 45 -18.62 6.77 11.49
N ASN A 46 -18.36 8.07 11.65
CA ASN A 46 -17.85 8.63 12.92
C ASN A 46 -18.96 9.15 13.85
N TYR A 47 -20.03 9.73 13.31
CA TYR A 47 -21.00 10.51 14.09
C TYR A 47 -22.40 9.90 14.15
N LEU A 48 -22.66 8.80 13.44
CA LEU A 48 -23.99 8.18 13.50
C LEU A 48 -24.23 7.55 14.89
N PRO A 49 -25.32 7.92 15.59
CA PRO A 49 -25.59 7.43 16.94
C PRO A 49 -25.75 5.90 16.97
N GLY A 50 -25.19 5.26 17.99
CA GLY A 50 -25.23 3.79 18.16
C GLY A 50 -24.21 3.00 17.34
N GLY A 51 -23.37 3.68 16.55
CA GLY A 51 -22.28 3.06 15.78
C GLY A 51 -22.77 2.02 14.76
N LEU A 52 -24.01 2.16 14.28
CA LEU A 52 -24.66 1.17 13.41
C LEU A 52 -23.87 0.94 12.12
N VAL A 53 -23.36 2.01 11.49
CA VAL A 53 -22.56 1.91 10.26
C VAL A 53 -21.23 1.22 10.54
N ALA A 54 -20.55 1.55 11.64
CA ALA A 54 -19.30 0.88 12.00
C ALA A 54 -19.52 -0.61 12.29
N LYS A 55 -20.63 -0.97 12.94
CA LYS A 55 -21.03 -2.36 13.18
C LYS A 55 -21.43 -3.09 11.89
N LEU A 56 -22.10 -2.40 10.96
CA LEU A 56 -22.45 -2.97 9.66
C LEU A 56 -21.19 -3.24 8.83
N LEU A 57 -20.25 -2.27 8.80
CA LEU A 57 -18.97 -2.42 8.10
C LEU A 57 -18.03 -3.44 8.78
N SER A 58 -18.22 -3.73 10.06
CA SER A 58 -17.47 -4.80 10.74
C SER A 58 -17.98 -6.20 10.42
N LEU A 59 -19.18 -6.34 9.85
CA LEU A 59 -19.65 -7.61 9.32
C LEU A 59 -18.71 -8.08 8.20
N ARG A 60 -18.28 -9.35 8.29
CA ARG A 60 -17.41 -9.98 7.30
C ARG A 60 -17.85 -9.77 5.83
N PRO A 61 -19.12 -9.96 5.44
CA PRO A 61 -19.52 -9.75 4.05
C PRO A 61 -19.39 -8.29 3.59
N CYS A 62 -19.75 -7.33 4.44
CA CYS A 62 -19.61 -5.91 4.14
C CYS A 62 -18.14 -5.51 4.04
N LYS A 63 -17.30 -6.02 4.95
CA LYS A 63 -15.86 -5.80 4.93
C LYS A 63 -15.20 -6.38 3.67
N LEU A 64 -15.58 -7.59 3.28
CA LEU A 64 -15.09 -8.25 2.07
C LEU A 64 -15.49 -7.47 0.82
N ALA A 65 -16.75 -7.05 0.72
CA ALA A 65 -17.24 -6.23 -0.38
C ALA A 65 -16.50 -4.89 -0.47
N ALA A 66 -16.31 -4.20 0.66
CA ALA A 66 -15.55 -2.95 0.71
C ALA A 66 -14.08 -3.15 0.28
N LYS A 67 -13.45 -4.24 0.73
CA LYS A 67 -12.06 -4.59 0.34
C LYS A 67 -11.96 -4.93 -1.15
N ALA A 68 -12.94 -5.63 -1.71
CA ALA A 68 -13.03 -5.92 -3.14
C ALA A 68 -13.11 -4.63 -3.96
N CYS A 69 -14.03 -3.72 -3.61
CA CYS A 69 -14.16 -2.41 -4.26
C CYS A 69 -12.86 -1.60 -4.15
N LEU A 70 -12.22 -1.61 -2.98
CA LEU A 70 -10.94 -0.93 -2.77
C LEU A 70 -9.84 -1.47 -3.68
N ASN A 71 -9.74 -2.80 -3.83
CA ASN A 71 -8.75 -3.43 -4.70
C ASN A 71 -9.00 -3.14 -6.19
N ILE A 72 -10.26 -3.09 -6.62
CA ILE A 72 -10.63 -2.70 -7.98
C ILE A 72 -10.24 -1.25 -8.25
N LEU A 73 -10.60 -0.33 -7.35
CA LEU A 73 -10.27 1.09 -7.47
C LEU A 73 -8.75 1.31 -7.50
N ARG A 74 -8.03 0.62 -6.61
CA ARG A 74 -6.56 0.64 -6.54
C ARG A 74 -5.95 0.22 -7.86
N ALA A 75 -6.34 -0.95 -8.39
CA ALA A 75 -5.81 -1.47 -9.64
C ALA A 75 -6.17 -0.56 -10.85
N GLY A 76 -7.38 -0.01 -10.88
CA GLY A 76 -7.79 0.95 -11.91
C GLY A 76 -6.98 2.23 -11.89
N LEU A 77 -6.73 2.80 -10.71
CA LEU A 77 -5.91 4.00 -10.57
C LEU A 77 -4.46 3.74 -10.98
N MET A 78 -3.90 2.58 -10.64
CA MET A 78 -2.56 2.17 -11.09
C MET A 78 -2.47 2.15 -12.62
N ALA A 79 -3.39 1.46 -13.29
CA ALA A 79 -3.38 1.35 -14.75
C ALA A 79 -3.57 2.72 -15.43
N ALA A 80 -4.50 3.55 -14.93
CA ALA A 80 -4.71 4.89 -15.46
C ALA A 80 -3.46 5.79 -15.33
N ARG A 81 -2.73 5.69 -14.23
CA ARG A 81 -1.48 6.45 -14.03
C ARG A 81 -0.31 5.92 -14.85
N VAL A 82 -0.25 4.61 -15.11
CA VAL A 82 0.72 4.04 -16.05
C VAL A 82 0.47 4.54 -17.47
N ASP A 83 -0.78 4.49 -17.94
CA ASP A 83 -1.13 4.98 -19.29
C ASP A 83 -0.75 6.46 -19.45
N LEU A 84 -1.14 7.29 -18.47
CA LEU A 84 -0.83 8.71 -18.46
C LEU A 84 0.69 8.98 -18.45
N ALA A 85 1.46 8.19 -17.69
CA ALA A 85 2.91 8.33 -17.63
C ALA A 85 3.59 7.99 -18.96
N VAL A 86 3.08 6.98 -19.68
CA VAL A 86 3.61 6.61 -21.01
C VAL A 86 3.31 7.70 -22.03
N GLU A 87 2.15 8.33 -21.96
CA GLU A 87 1.78 9.45 -22.84
C GLU A 87 2.64 10.70 -22.59
N LEU A 88 2.95 11.00 -21.32
CA LEU A 88 3.73 12.18 -20.93
C LEU A 88 5.24 12.00 -21.14
N PHE A 89 5.77 10.81 -20.86
CA PHE A 89 7.20 10.52 -20.92
C PHE A 89 7.47 9.29 -21.78
N PRO A 90 7.26 9.37 -23.11
CA PRO A 90 7.51 8.24 -24.00
C PRO A 90 8.99 7.83 -23.93
N GLY A 91 9.24 6.53 -23.76
CA GLY A 91 10.59 5.96 -23.71
C GLY A 91 11.25 5.94 -22.32
N VAL A 92 10.69 6.62 -21.31
CA VAL A 92 11.21 6.57 -19.94
C VAL A 92 10.48 5.47 -19.16
N VAL A 93 11.15 4.34 -18.94
CA VAL A 93 10.56 3.18 -18.22
C VAL A 93 10.31 3.48 -16.73
N ALA A 94 11.15 4.33 -16.13
CA ALA A 94 11.02 4.66 -14.71
C ALA A 94 9.71 5.41 -14.39
N ALA A 95 9.23 6.25 -15.31
CA ALA A 95 8.04 7.08 -15.10
C ALA A 95 6.76 6.25 -14.87
N PRO A 96 6.35 5.31 -15.75
CA PRO A 96 5.17 4.49 -15.53
C PRO A 96 5.30 3.56 -14.32
N LEU A 97 6.50 3.05 -14.03
CA LEU A 97 6.71 2.17 -12.86
C LEU A 97 6.56 2.93 -11.55
N LEU A 98 7.16 4.13 -11.43
CA LEU A 98 7.07 4.96 -10.23
C LEU A 98 5.67 5.54 -10.06
N LEU A 99 5.09 6.12 -11.12
CA LEU A 99 3.75 6.71 -11.03
C LEU A 99 2.68 5.65 -10.80
N GLY A 100 2.76 4.51 -11.46
CA GLY A 100 1.85 3.38 -11.25
C GLY A 100 1.95 2.80 -9.84
N SER A 101 3.16 2.62 -9.31
CA SER A 101 3.35 2.12 -7.94
C SER A 101 2.84 3.11 -6.89
N ILE A 102 3.21 4.40 -6.98
CA ILE A 102 2.73 5.45 -6.08
C ILE A 102 1.21 5.60 -6.15
N ALA A 103 0.61 5.49 -7.33
CA ALA A 103 -0.85 5.52 -7.47
C ALA A 103 -1.53 4.37 -6.71
N GLY A 104 -0.93 3.18 -6.75
CA GLY A 104 -1.44 2.01 -6.05
C GLY A 104 -1.21 2.02 -4.53
N THR A 105 -0.20 2.72 -4.03
CA THR A 105 0.25 2.58 -2.62
C THR A 105 0.34 3.90 -1.88
N GLY A 106 0.10 5.02 -2.55
CA GLY A 106 0.36 6.36 -2.03
C GLY A 106 -0.49 6.73 -0.82
N GLY A 107 -1.62 6.05 -0.59
CA GLY A 107 -2.36 6.18 0.67
C GLY A 107 -1.50 5.84 1.89
N ARG A 108 -0.66 4.79 1.83
CA ARG A 108 0.29 4.49 2.91
C ARG A 108 1.49 5.41 2.91
N PHE A 109 2.07 5.71 1.74
CA PHE A 109 3.21 6.62 1.67
C PHE A 109 2.91 8.02 2.22
N SER A 110 1.66 8.52 2.10
CA SER A 110 1.27 9.79 2.70
C SER A 110 0.96 9.70 4.20
N ILE A 111 0.49 8.55 4.68
CA ILE A 111 0.03 8.39 6.07
C ILE A 111 1.14 7.97 7.01
N ASP A 112 2.08 7.14 6.57
CA ASP A 112 3.17 6.66 7.42
C ASP A 112 4.02 7.80 8.02
N PRO A 113 4.39 8.87 7.29
CA PRO A 113 5.12 9.98 7.89
C PRO A 113 4.30 10.73 8.94
N ILE A 114 2.98 10.85 8.73
CA ILE A 114 2.07 11.51 9.67
C ILE A 114 1.95 10.68 10.95
N LEU A 115 1.74 9.37 10.82
CA LEU A 115 1.65 8.47 11.97
C LEU A 115 2.96 8.41 12.76
N ALA A 116 4.11 8.40 12.07
CA ALA A 116 5.41 8.44 12.73
C ALA A 116 5.67 9.74 13.47
N ALA A 117 5.27 10.88 12.89
CA ALA A 117 5.37 12.18 13.56
C ALA A 117 4.52 12.24 14.84
N ILE A 118 3.43 11.48 14.91
CA ILE A 118 2.54 11.39 16.07
C ILE A 118 2.97 10.26 17.04
N GLY A 119 3.92 9.40 16.65
CA GLY A 119 4.41 8.28 17.46
C GLY A 119 3.51 7.03 17.44
N GLU A 120 2.52 6.99 16.55
CA GLU A 120 1.51 5.93 16.43
C GLU A 120 1.78 4.98 15.25
N LEU A 121 3.00 4.99 14.70
CA LEU A 121 3.35 4.11 13.58
C LEU A 121 3.52 2.66 14.10
N PRO A 122 2.71 1.69 13.64
CA PRO A 122 2.72 0.33 14.16
C PRO A 122 3.92 -0.54 13.69
N GLY A 123 4.88 0.04 12.96
CA GLY A 123 6.01 -0.68 12.38
C GLY A 123 6.99 0.24 11.64
N PRO A 124 7.96 -0.30 10.90
CA PRO A 124 8.84 0.51 10.06
C PRO A 124 8.06 1.17 8.92
N HIS A 125 8.51 2.35 8.50
CA HIS A 125 7.93 3.09 7.37
C HIS A 125 7.95 2.26 6.08
N GLU A 126 6.91 2.37 5.25
CA GLU A 126 6.84 1.67 3.95
C GLU A 126 7.98 2.06 2.98
N ILE A 127 8.58 3.24 3.17
CA ILE A 127 9.74 3.68 2.37
C ILE A 127 11.02 2.91 2.77
N SER A 128 11.18 2.56 4.05
CA SER A 128 12.37 1.84 4.52
C SER A 128 12.20 0.33 4.40
N VAL A 129 11.02 -0.19 4.70
CA VAL A 129 10.70 -1.62 4.63
C VAL A 129 9.42 -1.80 3.80
N PRO A 130 9.54 -2.03 2.48
CA PRO A 130 8.37 -2.12 1.61
C PRO A 130 7.56 -3.37 1.95
N THR A 131 6.31 -3.16 2.37
CA THR A 131 5.40 -4.27 2.66
C THR A 131 4.73 -4.78 1.39
N PHE A 132 3.82 -5.75 1.52
CA PHE A 132 2.99 -6.22 0.43
C PHE A 132 2.33 -5.07 -0.35
N ALA A 133 1.91 -3.99 0.30
CA ALA A 133 1.28 -2.87 -0.39
C ALA A 133 2.23 -2.25 -1.41
N ALA A 134 3.40 -1.76 -0.97
CA ALA A 134 4.46 -1.20 -1.82
C ALA A 134 4.87 -2.18 -2.94
N ARG A 135 5.16 -3.44 -2.58
CA ARG A 135 5.64 -4.47 -3.51
C ARG A 135 4.61 -4.85 -4.57
N SER A 136 3.37 -5.12 -4.18
CA SER A 136 2.28 -5.42 -5.12
C SER A 136 1.97 -4.24 -6.04
N GLY A 137 2.08 -3.00 -5.54
CA GLY A 137 1.96 -1.80 -6.36
C GLY A 137 3.02 -1.75 -7.46
N PHE A 138 4.28 -1.99 -7.12
CA PHE A 138 5.36 -2.03 -8.11
C PHE A 138 5.22 -3.17 -9.11
N VAL A 139 4.98 -4.40 -8.64
CA VAL A 139 4.86 -5.57 -9.54
C VAL A 139 3.62 -5.46 -10.42
N GLY A 140 2.51 -4.95 -9.88
CA GLY A 140 1.29 -4.71 -10.66
C GLY A 140 1.50 -3.66 -11.74
N ALA A 141 2.15 -2.54 -11.43
CA ALA A 141 2.48 -1.50 -12.41
C ALA A 141 3.44 -2.04 -13.48
N ALA A 142 4.46 -2.81 -13.10
CA ALA A 142 5.40 -3.44 -14.02
C ALA A 142 4.72 -4.46 -14.94
N GLY A 143 3.87 -5.33 -14.38
CA GLY A 143 3.13 -6.33 -15.14
C GLY A 143 2.19 -5.71 -16.17
N TYR A 144 1.44 -4.67 -15.78
CA TYR A 144 0.57 -3.93 -16.70
C TYR A 144 1.37 -3.21 -17.79
N TRP A 145 2.44 -2.51 -17.43
CA TRP A 145 3.30 -1.81 -18.39
C TRP A 145 3.93 -2.77 -19.40
N LEU A 146 4.46 -3.92 -18.96
CA LEU A 146 5.02 -4.94 -19.84
C LEU A 146 3.97 -5.52 -20.77
N ALA A 147 2.80 -5.91 -20.24
CA ALA A 147 1.75 -6.58 -21.02
C ALA A 147 1.14 -5.67 -22.10
N VAL A 148 0.91 -4.40 -21.78
CA VAL A 148 0.21 -3.45 -22.65
C VAL A 148 1.17 -2.67 -23.55
N HIS A 149 2.27 -2.16 -23.01
CA HIS A 149 3.13 -1.21 -23.72
C HIS A 149 4.38 -1.85 -24.34
N VAL A 150 4.94 -2.89 -23.72
CA VAL A 150 6.15 -3.57 -24.26
C VAL A 150 5.79 -4.70 -25.20
N TYR A 151 5.07 -5.72 -24.71
CA TYR A 151 4.71 -6.89 -25.50
C TYR A 151 3.51 -6.66 -26.40
N ARG A 152 2.71 -5.61 -26.11
CA ARG A 152 1.44 -5.29 -26.82
C ARG A 152 0.53 -6.52 -26.97
N ALA A 153 0.60 -7.41 -25.99
CA ALA A 153 -0.11 -8.68 -26.01
C ALA A 153 -1.60 -8.50 -25.67
N LEU A 154 -1.92 -7.45 -24.92
CA LEU A 154 -3.27 -7.11 -24.49
C LEU A 154 -3.61 -5.66 -24.88
N SER A 155 -4.88 -5.41 -25.18
CA SER A 155 -5.40 -4.05 -25.26
C SER A 155 -5.39 -3.39 -23.87
N ALA A 156 -5.44 -2.04 -23.82
CA ALA A 156 -5.49 -1.32 -22.55
C ALA A 156 -6.71 -1.70 -21.69
N ALA A 157 -7.84 -2.03 -22.32
CA ALA A 157 -9.04 -2.49 -21.63
C ALA A 157 -8.86 -3.88 -21.00
N GLU A 158 -8.29 -4.83 -21.76
CA GLU A 158 -8.00 -6.18 -21.26
C GLU A 158 -6.92 -6.16 -20.18
N GLY A 159 -5.88 -5.35 -20.35
CA GLY A 159 -4.82 -5.16 -19.34
C GLY A 159 -5.38 -4.61 -18.02
N LYS A 160 -6.31 -3.64 -18.10
CA LYS A 160 -7.01 -3.08 -16.93
C LYS A 160 -7.85 -4.15 -16.24
N ALA A 161 -8.63 -4.91 -17.00
CA ALA A 161 -9.42 -6.02 -16.46
C ALA A 161 -8.53 -7.08 -15.79
N LEU A 162 -7.38 -7.41 -16.39
CA LEU A 162 -6.44 -8.39 -15.87
C LEU A 162 -5.83 -7.94 -14.53
N ILE A 163 -5.35 -6.70 -14.43
CA ILE A 163 -4.79 -6.23 -13.15
C ILE A 163 -5.87 -6.10 -12.07
N MET A 164 -7.08 -5.65 -12.43
CA MET A 164 -8.20 -5.58 -11.48
C MET A 164 -8.59 -6.97 -10.95
N THR A 165 -8.72 -7.95 -11.84
CA THR A 165 -9.05 -9.33 -11.46
C THR A 165 -7.94 -9.97 -10.62
N ALA A 166 -6.67 -9.73 -10.94
CA ALA A 166 -5.54 -10.23 -10.15
C ALA A 166 -5.55 -9.67 -8.71
N PHE A 167 -5.75 -8.36 -8.54
CA PHE A 167 -5.82 -7.73 -7.21
C PHE A 167 -7.07 -8.13 -6.43
N LEU A 168 -8.21 -8.27 -7.13
CA LEU A 168 -9.45 -8.76 -6.53
C LEU A 168 -9.31 -10.20 -6.05
N ALA A 169 -8.79 -11.09 -6.91
CA ALA A 169 -8.55 -12.50 -6.58
C ALA A 169 -7.59 -12.64 -5.39
N HIS A 170 -6.50 -11.88 -5.39
CA HIS A 170 -5.59 -11.84 -4.26
C HIS A 170 -6.28 -11.36 -2.97
N GLY A 171 -7.07 -10.28 -3.04
CA GLY A 171 -7.81 -9.77 -1.89
C GLY A 171 -8.80 -10.77 -1.31
N ALA A 172 -9.54 -11.45 -2.18
CA ALA A 172 -10.49 -12.49 -1.82
C ALA A 172 -9.78 -13.72 -1.22
N LEU A 173 -8.69 -14.18 -1.84
CA LEU A 173 -7.88 -15.30 -1.34
C LEU A 173 -7.29 -14.99 0.04
N SER A 174 -6.77 -13.77 0.25
CA SER A 174 -6.22 -13.37 1.55
C SER A 174 -7.28 -13.34 2.65
N ASP A 175 -8.53 -12.98 2.31
CA ASP A 175 -9.63 -13.02 3.26
C ASP A 175 -10.14 -14.44 3.53
N LEU A 176 -10.14 -15.31 2.51
CA LEU A 176 -10.53 -16.73 2.66
C LEU A 176 -9.53 -17.52 3.50
N VAL A 177 -8.24 -17.28 3.32
CA VAL A 177 -7.16 -17.96 4.06
C VAL A 177 -6.99 -17.39 5.48
N GLY A 178 -7.52 -16.19 5.74
CA GLY A 178 -7.43 -15.53 7.05
C GLY A 178 -6.02 -15.02 7.41
N HIS A 179 -5.06 -15.15 6.49
CA HIS A 179 -3.69 -14.67 6.62
C HIS A 179 -3.30 -13.79 5.42
N PRO A 180 -2.38 -12.82 5.61
CA PRO A 180 -1.87 -12.00 4.52
C PRO A 180 -1.06 -12.87 3.55
N LEU A 181 -1.60 -13.10 2.34
CA LEU A 181 -0.96 -13.90 1.29
C LEU A 181 0.00 -13.05 0.46
N ASP A 182 1.26 -12.95 0.87
CA ASP A 182 2.24 -12.16 0.11
C ASP A 182 2.84 -12.97 -1.05
N TRP A 183 2.22 -12.90 -2.23
CA TRP A 183 2.76 -13.50 -3.46
C TRP A 183 3.98 -12.75 -4.02
N THR A 184 4.27 -11.54 -3.53
CA THR A 184 5.44 -10.75 -3.93
C THR A 184 6.68 -11.07 -3.10
N TYR A 185 6.51 -11.78 -1.98
CA TYR A 185 7.58 -12.19 -1.08
C TYR A 185 8.69 -13.04 -1.74
N PRO A 186 8.41 -14.05 -2.60
CA PRO A 186 9.48 -14.77 -3.30
C PRO A 186 10.27 -13.85 -4.23
N LEU A 187 9.62 -12.91 -4.91
CA LEU A 187 10.29 -11.94 -5.78
C LEU A 187 11.20 -11.02 -4.96
N ALA A 188 10.74 -10.57 -3.79
CA ALA A 188 11.54 -9.78 -2.86
C ALA A 188 12.79 -10.55 -2.40
N ARG A 189 12.66 -11.85 -2.06
CA ARG A 189 13.80 -12.69 -1.70
C ARG A 189 14.84 -12.79 -2.80
N VAL A 190 14.41 -12.96 -4.06
CA VAL A 190 15.32 -13.00 -5.21
C VAL A 190 16.03 -11.66 -5.37
N ALA A 191 15.30 -10.54 -5.29
CA ALA A 191 15.89 -9.21 -5.38
C ALA A 191 16.92 -8.96 -4.26
N HIS A 192 16.61 -9.31 -3.02
CA HIS A 192 17.53 -9.21 -1.89
C HIS A 192 18.75 -10.13 -2.03
N ALA A 193 18.57 -11.35 -2.54
CA ALA A 193 19.66 -12.27 -2.82
C ALA A 193 20.60 -11.74 -3.91
N LEU A 194 20.05 -11.17 -4.99
CA LEU A 194 20.81 -10.55 -6.08
C LEU A 194 21.56 -9.29 -5.61
N ALA A 195 20.89 -8.44 -4.83
CA ALA A 195 21.46 -7.21 -4.30
C ALA A 195 22.43 -7.45 -3.12
N ARG A 196 22.52 -8.69 -2.61
CA ARG A 196 23.28 -9.06 -1.40
C ARG A 196 22.89 -8.24 -0.16
N VAL A 197 21.63 -7.80 -0.08
CA VAL A 197 21.10 -7.05 1.07
C VAL A 197 20.27 -8.00 1.93
N PRO A 198 20.56 -8.13 3.24
CA PRO A 198 19.79 -9.00 4.13
C PRO A 198 18.33 -8.55 4.20
N MET A 199 17.40 -9.52 4.27
CA MET A 199 15.97 -9.25 4.38
C MET A 199 15.66 -8.58 5.73
N PRO A 200 14.75 -7.59 5.79
CA PRO A 200 14.35 -6.91 7.03
C PRO A 200 13.85 -7.87 8.13
N ASP A 201 13.13 -8.93 7.75
CA ASP A 201 12.65 -9.96 8.70
C ASP A 201 13.82 -10.74 9.33
N ALA A 202 14.90 -10.95 8.57
CA ALA A 202 16.11 -11.62 9.07
C ALA A 202 16.88 -10.73 10.04
N LEU A 203 16.88 -9.40 9.81
CA LEU A 203 17.47 -8.40 10.70
C LEU A 203 16.66 -8.24 12.00
N ALA A 204 15.33 -8.21 11.93
CA ALA A 204 14.46 -8.17 13.10
C ALA A 204 14.61 -9.44 13.96
N GLY A 205 14.70 -10.62 13.33
CA GLY A 205 15.00 -11.88 14.02
C GLY A 205 16.43 -11.96 14.58
N ALA A 206 17.41 -11.31 13.94
CA ALA A 206 18.77 -11.22 14.48
C ALA A 206 18.86 -10.25 15.67
N ALA A 207 18.19 -9.10 15.60
CA ALA A 207 18.11 -8.11 16.68
C ALA A 207 17.37 -8.66 17.90
N GLY A 208 16.26 -9.39 17.71
CA GLY A 208 15.55 -10.07 18.80
C GLY A 208 16.38 -11.16 19.48
N ARG A 209 17.17 -11.92 18.71
CA ARG A 209 18.12 -12.91 19.26
C ARG A 209 19.31 -12.28 19.98
N ALA A 210 19.77 -11.13 19.53
CA ALA A 210 20.82 -10.35 20.19
C ALA A 210 20.32 -9.69 21.48
N ALA A 211 19.07 -9.24 21.54
CA ALA A 211 18.46 -8.73 22.77
C ALA A 211 18.27 -9.86 23.81
N ALA A 212 17.82 -11.05 23.37
CA ALA A 212 17.66 -12.22 24.25
C ALA A 212 18.98 -12.78 24.81
N SER A 213 20.11 -12.54 24.14
CA SER A 213 21.44 -12.94 24.65
C SER A 213 22.07 -11.93 25.62
N VAL A 214 21.54 -10.71 25.69
CA VAL A 214 21.97 -9.70 26.69
C VAL A 214 21.27 -9.92 28.02
N ASP A 215 20.00 -10.36 28.01
CA ASP A 215 19.19 -10.61 29.20
C ASP A 215 19.56 -11.91 29.96
N SER A 216 20.36 -12.78 29.33
CA SER A 216 20.86 -14.03 29.94
C SER A 216 22.23 -13.90 30.62
N ARG A 217 22.76 -12.67 30.78
CA ARG A 217 23.97 -12.47 31.59
C ARG A 217 23.63 -12.61 33.08
N PRO A 218 24.25 -13.53 33.84
CA PRO A 218 23.97 -13.69 35.25
C PRO A 218 24.32 -12.40 36.01
N THR A 219 23.36 -11.90 36.79
CA THR A 219 23.56 -10.79 37.74
C THR A 219 24.65 -11.16 38.75
N PRO A 220 25.62 -10.28 39.03
CA PRO A 220 26.64 -10.58 40.03
C PRO A 220 25.98 -10.73 41.39
N SER A 221 26.16 -11.88 42.02
CA SER A 221 25.68 -12.19 43.37
C SER A 221 26.14 -11.12 44.35
N GLU A 222 25.20 -10.49 45.06
CA GLU A 222 25.45 -9.59 46.17
C GLU A 222 26.31 -10.28 47.24
N SER A 223 27.55 -9.80 47.38
CA SER A 223 28.43 -10.15 48.48
C SER A 223 27.85 -9.66 49.80
N LYS A 224 27.44 -10.62 50.65
CA LYS A 224 27.24 -10.50 52.10
C LYS A 224 28.12 -9.42 52.74
N LYS A 225 27.50 -8.41 53.34
CA LYS A 225 28.13 -7.54 54.35
C LYS A 225 27.86 -8.14 55.73
N ASP A 226 28.85 -8.87 56.23
CA ASP A 226 29.03 -9.09 57.67
C ASP A 226 30.09 -8.10 58.17
N LYS A 227 29.66 -7.10 58.93
CA LYS A 227 30.39 -6.48 60.07
C LYS A 227 29.54 -5.42 60.74
#